data_AF-A0AAN9EQ16-F1
#
_entry.id   AF-A0AAN9EQ16-F1
#
_cell.length_a   1.000
_cell.length_b   1.000
_cell.length_c   1.000
_cell.angle_alpha   90.00
_cell.angle_beta   90.00
_cell.angle_gamma   90.00
#
_symmetry.space_group_name_H-M   'P 1'
#
loop_
_entity.id
_entity.type
_entity.pdbx_description
1 polymer ?
#
loop_
_entity_poly.entity_id
_entity_poly.type
_entity_poly.pdbx_seq_one_letter_code
_entity_poly.pdbx_strand_id
1 'polypeptide(L)'
;MCFVSQDLVLSLAILVLVLLLGTPSSGAFGGAENDVKSAVFLSPKIELRPGSVANKDYYDIDFPRGHVAIKSFNAEVVDEAENPVPLHETYLHHWLVARYYQPKHVTSHTGYDGHRIHHKSDHISVRNSGICQEDTLGQYFGLGSETRGTATYIPHPFGIEIGNPDEIPDGYEEKWMVNIHAIDTRGAEDKMGCTECWCDLYNVTMDEYGEPLKPGYKGGLHCCYDYTRCKLREGFEGPKRSIYLRYTVKWVDWDSSIVPVKIYFLDVTDTLKISDDSKGPSLNHNCKLEYEVDSCSTGNMNGNGCIDVKRSTVAMQSGGYVIYGGGHQHSGGIALTLYGQDGRVICSSIPSYGNGTEAGNEEDYIVGMSTCYPQPGSVKIIDGEIVTLESNYSSSRAHTGVMGIFYLFVAEELPQQQHF
;
A
#
# COMPACT_ATOMS: atom_id res chain seq x y z
N MET A 1 -25.30 -42.31 56.00
CA MET A 1 -26.14 -42.30 54.78
C MET A 1 -26.23 -40.85 54.31
N CYS A 2 -25.33 -40.42 53.43
CA CYS A 2 -25.45 -39.14 52.75
C CYS A 2 -26.04 -39.42 51.38
N PHE A 3 -27.28 -38.99 51.18
CA PHE A 3 -27.92 -38.94 49.87
C PHE A 3 -27.28 -37.79 49.10
N VAL A 4 -26.32 -38.12 48.24
CA VAL A 4 -25.95 -37.22 47.15
C VAL A 4 -27.09 -37.32 46.13
N SER A 5 -27.81 -36.22 45.94
CA SER A 5 -28.92 -36.15 44.98
C SER A 5 -28.44 -36.57 43.59
N GLN A 6 -29.15 -37.52 42.96
CA GLN A 6 -28.89 -37.97 41.59
C GLN A 6 -28.94 -36.80 40.57
N ASP A 7 -29.64 -35.71 40.90
CA ASP A 7 -29.74 -34.52 40.05
C ASP A 7 -28.41 -33.75 39.98
N LEU A 8 -27.61 -33.77 41.06
CA LEU A 8 -26.31 -33.09 41.08
C LEU A 8 -25.28 -33.82 40.21
N VAL A 9 -25.38 -35.15 40.14
CA VAL A 9 -24.50 -36.01 39.32
C VAL A 9 -24.86 -35.90 37.83
N LEU A 10 -26.15 -35.82 37.49
CA LEU A 10 -26.58 -35.56 36.11
C LEU A 10 -26.18 -34.16 35.63
N SER A 11 -26.25 -33.14 36.49
CA SER A 11 -25.90 -31.77 36.13
C SER A 11 -24.39 -31.59 35.86
N LEU A 12 -23.52 -32.28 36.63
CA LEU A 12 -22.09 -32.32 36.35
C LEU A 12 -21.75 -33.08 35.06
N ALA A 13 -22.44 -34.19 34.78
CA ALA A 13 -22.21 -34.98 33.57
C ALA A 13 -22.58 -34.22 32.30
N ILE A 14 -23.65 -33.43 32.32
CA ILE A 14 -24.06 -32.58 31.19
C ILE A 14 -23.08 -31.40 31.01
N LEU A 15 -22.59 -30.81 32.10
CA LEU A 15 -21.58 -29.74 32.03
C LEU A 15 -20.25 -30.24 31.43
N VAL A 16 -19.81 -31.45 31.79
CA VAL A 16 -18.62 -32.09 31.22
C VAL A 16 -18.83 -32.45 29.73
N LEU A 17 -20.03 -32.88 29.34
CA LEU A 17 -20.35 -33.20 27.93
C LEU A 17 -20.41 -31.94 27.05
N VAL A 18 -20.93 -30.82 27.57
CA VAL A 18 -20.94 -29.52 26.87
C VAL A 18 -19.54 -28.92 26.76
N LEU A 19 -18.67 -29.14 27.76
CA LEU A 19 -17.25 -28.75 27.70
C LEU A 19 -16.43 -29.61 26.72
N LEU A 20 -16.81 -30.88 26.51
CA LEU A 20 -16.15 -31.77 25.54
C LEU A 20 -16.65 -31.59 24.10
N LEU A 21 -17.89 -31.15 23.90
CA LEU A 21 -18.50 -30.90 22.58
C LEU A 21 -18.35 -29.45 22.09
N GLY A 22 -17.87 -28.54 22.95
CA GLY A 22 -17.68 -27.11 22.65
C GLY A 22 -16.28 -26.74 22.16
N THR A 23 -15.44 -27.70 21.77
CA THR A 23 -14.21 -27.38 21.05
C THR A 23 -14.58 -27.16 19.58
N PRO A 24 -14.39 -25.95 19.01
CA PRO A 24 -14.33 -25.86 17.57
C PRO A 24 -13.16 -26.75 17.16
N SER A 25 -13.46 -27.80 16.40
CA SER A 25 -12.47 -28.44 15.55
C SER A 25 -12.02 -27.40 14.53
N SER A 26 -11.14 -26.50 14.97
CA SER A 26 -10.25 -25.77 14.09
C SER A 26 -9.44 -26.84 13.39
N GLY A 27 -9.84 -27.18 12.16
CA GLY A 27 -9.00 -27.96 11.27
C GLY A 27 -7.63 -27.31 11.27
N ALA A 28 -6.67 -28.02 11.82
CA ALA A 28 -5.30 -27.55 11.93
C ALA A 28 -4.75 -27.39 10.52
N PHE A 29 -4.77 -26.18 9.98
CA PHE A 29 -3.72 -25.72 9.08
C PHE A 29 -2.45 -25.53 9.91
N GLY A 30 -1.90 -26.66 10.39
CA GLY A 30 -0.66 -26.74 11.13
C GLY A 30 0.52 -26.98 10.18
N GLY A 31 0.68 -26.11 9.18
CA GLY A 31 1.92 -25.96 8.44
C GLY A 31 2.75 -24.85 9.10
N ALA A 32 4.02 -25.13 9.38
CA ALA A 32 4.84 -24.45 10.39
C ALA A 32 4.91 -22.91 10.23
N GLU A 33 4.38 -22.19 11.23
CA GLU A 33 4.75 -20.80 11.51
C GLU A 33 6.19 -20.66 12.07
N ASN A 34 6.85 -21.79 12.33
CA ASN A 34 8.13 -21.86 13.04
C ASN A 34 9.37 -21.51 12.20
N ASP A 35 9.27 -21.43 10.87
CA ASP A 35 10.42 -21.19 9.97
C ASP A 35 10.41 -19.82 9.28
N VAL A 36 9.59 -18.87 9.77
CA VAL A 36 9.56 -17.51 9.23
C VAL A 36 10.85 -16.77 9.58
N LYS A 37 11.66 -16.49 8.55
CA LYS A 37 12.85 -15.64 8.61
C LYS A 37 12.45 -14.17 8.66
N SER A 38 13.27 -13.35 9.28
CA SER A 38 13.05 -11.90 9.40
C SER A 38 14.38 -11.16 9.36
N ALA A 39 14.41 -10.01 8.70
CA ALA A 39 15.54 -9.08 8.75
C ALA A 39 15.05 -7.63 8.74
N VAL A 40 15.86 -6.76 9.34
CA VAL A 40 15.64 -5.32 9.43
C VAL A 40 16.77 -4.61 8.70
N PHE A 41 16.43 -3.63 7.88
CA PHE A 41 17.36 -2.88 7.04
C PHE A 41 17.07 -1.38 7.13
N LEU A 42 18.05 -0.58 6.69
CA LEU A 42 17.96 0.87 6.60
C LEU A 42 18.26 1.31 5.17
N SER A 43 17.49 2.27 4.66
CA SER A 43 17.84 2.97 3.42
C SER A 43 19.15 3.75 3.58
N PRO A 44 19.72 4.27 2.49
CA PRO A 44 20.72 5.34 2.60
C PRO A 44 20.17 6.56 3.32
N LYS A 45 21.09 7.38 3.85
CA LYS A 45 20.78 8.59 4.61
C LYS A 45 20.07 9.64 3.74
N ILE A 46 18.99 10.21 4.25
CA ILE A 46 18.28 11.35 3.66
C ILE A 46 18.43 12.56 4.58
N GLU A 47 18.99 13.66 4.08
CA GLU A 47 19.12 14.90 4.86
C GLU A 47 18.01 15.89 4.49
N LEU A 48 17.22 16.28 5.48
CA LEU A 48 16.13 17.24 5.33
C LEU A 48 16.33 18.45 6.23
N ARG A 49 15.96 19.63 5.72
CA ARG A 49 15.73 20.84 6.51
C ARG A 49 14.23 21.14 6.55
N PRO A 50 13.76 21.98 7.48
CA PRO A 50 12.37 22.42 7.50
C PRO A 50 11.82 22.82 6.13
N GLY A 51 10.69 22.21 5.76
CA GLY A 51 9.97 22.41 4.51
C GLY A 51 10.47 21.56 3.34
N SER A 52 11.66 20.95 3.41
CA SER A 52 12.23 20.24 2.27
C SER A 52 11.49 18.94 1.96
N VAL A 53 11.39 18.65 0.66
CA VAL A 53 10.93 17.36 0.14
C VAL A 53 12.14 16.54 -0.29
N ALA A 54 12.11 15.26 0.06
CA ALA A 54 12.96 14.23 -0.52
C ALA A 54 12.08 13.25 -1.29
N ASN A 55 12.35 13.07 -2.58
CA ASN A 55 11.79 12.00 -3.40
C ASN A 55 12.96 11.21 -3.99
N LYS A 56 13.31 10.08 -3.38
CA LYS A 56 14.58 9.37 -3.62
C LYS A 56 14.36 7.95 -4.09
N ASP A 57 15.01 7.58 -5.18
CA ASP A 57 15.08 6.21 -5.68
C ASP A 57 16.41 5.56 -5.27
N TYR A 58 16.32 4.44 -4.56
CA TYR A 58 17.46 3.61 -4.19
C TYR A 58 17.33 2.23 -4.83
N TYR A 59 18.31 1.88 -5.66
CA TYR A 59 18.38 0.62 -6.36
C TYR A 59 19.23 -0.41 -5.61
N ASP A 60 18.99 -1.69 -5.90
CA ASP A 60 19.69 -2.83 -5.30
C ASP A 60 19.70 -2.79 -3.77
N ILE A 61 18.53 -2.52 -3.19
CA ILE A 61 18.37 -2.47 -1.73
C ILE A 61 18.62 -3.84 -1.11
N ASP A 62 18.98 -3.84 0.17
CA ASP A 62 19.00 -5.07 0.95
C ASP A 62 17.59 -5.66 1.03
N PHE A 63 17.44 -6.87 0.49
CA PHE A 63 16.16 -7.56 0.39
C PHE A 63 16.43 -9.07 0.34
N PRO A 64 15.49 -9.95 0.78
CA PRO A 64 15.67 -11.39 0.67
C PRO A 64 16.04 -11.83 -0.74
N ARG A 65 16.98 -12.76 -0.84
CA ARG A 65 17.50 -13.31 -2.10
C ARG A 65 17.29 -14.81 -2.15
N GLY A 66 17.26 -15.35 -3.37
CA GLY A 66 16.92 -16.75 -3.64
C GLY A 66 15.43 -16.95 -3.83
N HIS A 67 15.03 -18.20 -4.10
CA HIS A 67 13.63 -18.56 -4.30
C HIS A 67 12.94 -18.65 -2.94
N VAL A 68 12.15 -17.62 -2.60
CA VAL A 68 11.51 -17.48 -1.29
C VAL A 68 10.09 -16.92 -1.44
N ALA A 69 9.29 -17.09 -0.39
CA ALA A 69 7.97 -16.49 -0.30
C ALA A 69 7.96 -15.36 0.72
N ILE A 70 7.72 -14.14 0.27
CA ILE A 70 7.58 -12.98 1.15
C ILE A 70 6.24 -13.09 1.91
N LYS A 71 6.32 -12.85 3.21
CA LYS A 71 5.21 -12.94 4.18
C LYS A 71 4.76 -11.58 4.67
N SER A 72 5.65 -10.60 4.79
CA SER A 72 5.29 -9.21 5.11
C SER A 72 6.44 -8.26 4.79
N PHE A 73 6.10 -7.03 4.44
CA PHE A 73 7.05 -5.91 4.32
C PHE A 73 6.45 -4.71 5.07
N ASN A 74 7.10 -4.29 6.15
CA ASN A 74 6.71 -3.10 6.90
C ASN A 74 7.84 -2.08 6.88
N ALA A 75 7.52 -0.81 6.70
CA ALA A 75 8.49 0.26 6.71
C ALA A 75 8.00 1.49 7.47
N GLU A 76 8.95 2.26 8.01
CA GLU A 76 8.70 3.53 8.67
C GLU A 76 9.92 4.45 8.59
N VAL A 77 9.70 5.75 8.78
CA VAL A 77 10.80 6.72 8.87
C VAL A 77 11.34 6.79 10.30
N VAL A 78 12.65 6.71 10.43
CA VAL A 78 13.39 6.84 11.71
C VAL A 78 14.47 7.91 11.65
N ASP A 79 14.87 8.43 12.80
CA ASP A 79 15.99 9.37 12.96
C ASP A 79 17.36 8.67 13.02
N GLU A 80 18.43 9.43 13.25
CA GLU A 80 19.81 8.90 13.39
C GLU A 80 20.01 7.95 14.57
N ALA A 81 19.14 8.02 15.58
CA ALA A 81 19.13 7.11 16.72
C ALA A 81 18.11 5.98 16.54
N GLU A 82 17.58 5.79 15.32
CA GLU A 82 16.59 4.79 14.95
C GLU A 82 15.24 4.91 15.70
N ASN A 83 14.94 6.09 16.24
CA ASN A 83 13.63 6.37 16.82
C ASN A 83 12.62 6.67 15.71
N PRO A 84 11.39 6.14 15.79
CA PRO A 84 10.30 6.51 14.90
C PRO A 84 10.06 8.02 14.87
N VAL A 85 9.96 8.59 13.68
CA VAL A 85 9.71 10.02 13.51
C VAL A 85 8.20 10.29 13.37
N PRO A 86 7.63 11.25 14.12
CA PRO A 86 6.23 11.62 13.98
C PRO A 86 5.89 12.25 12.62
N LEU A 87 4.71 11.93 12.08
CA LEU A 87 4.21 12.42 10.79
C LEU A 87 4.05 13.95 10.75
N HIS A 88 3.74 14.54 11.90
CA HIS A 88 3.63 15.99 12.03
C HIS A 88 4.99 16.72 12.01
N GLU A 89 6.11 15.98 12.00
CA GLU A 89 7.45 16.52 11.80
C GLU A 89 8.04 16.17 10.43
N THR A 90 8.08 14.88 10.06
CA THR A 90 8.28 14.49 8.66
C THR A 90 7.22 13.50 8.27
N TYR A 91 6.44 13.93 7.30
CA TYR A 91 5.38 13.14 6.70
C TYR A 91 6.00 12.20 5.67
N LEU A 92 5.89 10.90 5.92
CA LEU A 92 6.17 9.89 4.90
C LEU A 92 4.97 9.86 3.95
N HIS A 93 5.07 10.59 2.84
CA HIS A 93 4.00 10.65 1.85
C HIS A 93 3.83 9.29 1.19
N HIS A 94 4.92 8.67 0.76
CA HIS A 94 4.92 7.27 0.36
C HIS A 94 6.29 6.63 0.41
N TRP A 95 6.27 5.31 0.43
CA TRP A 95 7.41 4.47 0.09
C TRP A 95 6.90 3.38 -0.84
N LEU A 96 7.61 3.08 -1.92
CA LEU A 96 7.17 2.10 -2.93
C LEU A 96 8.34 1.18 -3.26
N VAL A 97 8.08 -0.12 -3.36
CA VAL A 97 9.11 -1.12 -3.66
C VAL A 97 8.78 -1.83 -4.96
N ALA A 98 9.72 -1.75 -5.92
CA ALA A 98 9.56 -2.34 -7.24
C ALA A 98 10.63 -3.42 -7.51
N ARG A 99 10.20 -4.47 -8.22
CA ARG A 99 11.03 -5.61 -8.66
C ARG A 99 11.57 -5.30 -10.05
N TYR A 100 12.84 -5.62 -10.30
CA TYR A 100 13.43 -5.52 -11.63
C TYR A 100 14.52 -6.58 -11.86
N TYR A 101 14.78 -6.91 -13.12
CA TYR A 101 15.90 -7.76 -13.51
C TYR A 101 17.06 -6.93 -14.03
N GLN A 102 18.29 -7.24 -13.63
CA GLN A 102 19.52 -6.60 -14.08
C GLN A 102 20.49 -7.64 -14.67
N PRO A 103 21.22 -7.36 -15.76
CA PRO A 103 22.26 -8.26 -16.25
C PRO A 103 23.41 -8.45 -15.24
N LYS A 104 23.83 -9.70 -15.00
CA LYS A 104 24.84 -10.09 -13.98
C LYS A 104 26.22 -9.44 -14.14
N HIS A 105 26.53 -8.86 -15.30
CA HIS A 105 27.85 -8.30 -15.62
C HIS A 105 27.84 -6.78 -15.85
N VAL A 106 26.75 -6.09 -15.52
CA VAL A 106 26.65 -4.63 -15.59
C VAL A 106 26.80 -4.06 -14.18
N THR A 107 28.00 -3.59 -13.84
CA THR A 107 28.22 -2.71 -12.69
C THR A 107 27.78 -1.30 -13.06
N SER A 108 26.48 -1.03 -13.10
CA SER A 108 25.98 0.34 -13.25
C SER A 108 26.13 1.07 -11.92
N HIS A 109 27.36 1.49 -11.59
CA HIS A 109 27.57 2.65 -10.72
C HIS A 109 27.21 3.90 -11.52
N THR A 110 25.93 4.09 -11.81
CA THR A 110 25.42 5.36 -12.33
C THR A 110 24.57 5.94 -11.23
N GLY A 111 25.16 6.83 -10.44
CA GLY A 111 24.40 7.70 -9.55
C GLY A 111 23.34 8.41 -10.38
N TYR A 112 22.08 8.23 -10.00
CA TYR A 112 20.96 8.88 -10.63
C TYR A 112 21.00 10.36 -10.22
N ASP A 113 21.27 11.23 -11.19
CA ASP A 113 20.98 12.66 -11.10
C ASP A 113 19.56 12.83 -11.66
N GLY A 114 18.62 13.31 -10.84
CA GLY A 114 17.17 13.34 -11.09
C GLY A 114 16.70 14.18 -12.28
N HIS A 115 17.57 14.45 -13.25
CA HIS A 115 17.33 15.39 -14.35
C HIS A 115 17.73 14.87 -15.74
N ARG A 116 18.04 13.58 -15.94
CA ARG A 116 18.40 13.09 -17.29
C ARG A 116 17.79 11.74 -17.64
N ILE A 117 16.87 11.83 -18.62
CA ILE A 117 16.72 10.98 -19.81
C ILE A 117 17.09 9.51 -19.58
N HIS A 118 16.07 8.65 -19.65
CA HIS A 118 16.13 7.22 -19.96
C HIS A 118 17.25 6.88 -20.98
N HIS A 119 18.48 6.75 -20.51
CA HIS A 119 19.39 5.80 -21.11
C HIS A 119 18.81 4.46 -20.74
N LYS A 120 18.43 3.65 -21.73
CA LYS A 120 18.06 2.24 -21.53
C LYS A 120 19.09 1.63 -20.60
N SER A 121 18.80 1.59 -19.31
CA SER A 121 19.39 0.58 -18.48
C SER A 121 18.85 -0.71 -19.09
N ASP A 122 19.70 -1.72 -19.23
CA ASP A 122 19.24 -3.06 -19.60
C ASP A 122 18.38 -3.67 -18.46
N HIS A 123 17.74 -2.85 -17.63
CA HIS A 123 16.85 -3.28 -16.58
C HIS A 123 15.49 -3.62 -17.16
N ILE A 124 14.93 -4.73 -16.70
CA ILE A 124 13.58 -5.15 -17.05
C ILE A 124 12.71 -4.96 -15.81
N SER A 125 11.85 -3.95 -15.82
CA SER A 125 10.86 -3.73 -14.76
C SER A 125 9.89 -4.91 -14.70
N VAL A 126 9.68 -5.45 -13.51
CA VAL A 126 8.71 -6.53 -13.26
C VAL A 126 7.54 -5.92 -12.50
N ARG A 127 6.36 -5.92 -13.14
CA ARG A 127 5.14 -5.29 -12.60
C ARG A 127 4.31 -6.31 -11.82
N ASN A 128 3.51 -5.80 -10.89
CA ASN A 128 2.44 -6.58 -10.27
C ASN A 128 1.35 -6.97 -11.30
N SER A 129 0.32 -7.69 -10.83
CA SER A 129 -0.78 -8.21 -11.67
C SER A 129 -1.89 -7.19 -11.94
N GLY A 130 -1.73 -5.95 -11.51
CA GLY A 130 -2.67 -4.85 -11.68
C GLY A 130 -2.85 -4.41 -13.13
N ILE A 131 -3.91 -3.62 -13.35
CA ILE A 131 -4.37 -3.21 -14.67
C ILE A 131 -3.82 -1.86 -15.15
N CYS A 132 -3.26 -1.05 -14.25
CA CYS A 132 -2.77 0.29 -14.58
C CYS A 132 -1.61 0.23 -15.58
N GLN A 133 -1.69 1.04 -16.63
CA GLN A 133 -0.70 1.13 -17.71
C GLN A 133 0.43 2.12 -17.37
N GLU A 134 1.38 2.30 -18.30
CA GLU A 134 2.39 3.39 -18.28
C GLU A 134 3.12 3.54 -16.94
N ASP A 135 3.83 2.49 -16.54
CA ASP A 135 4.59 2.37 -15.28
C ASP A 135 3.85 2.68 -13.96
N THR A 136 2.55 3.00 -14.03
CA THR A 136 1.73 3.47 -12.92
C THR A 136 1.30 2.32 -12.01
N LEU A 137 1.42 2.50 -10.70
CA LEU A 137 1.06 1.48 -9.69
C LEU A 137 1.65 0.09 -9.95
N GLY A 138 2.89 0.00 -10.45
CA GLY A 138 3.59 -1.26 -10.74
C GLY A 138 4.30 -1.91 -9.55
N GLN A 139 4.34 -1.23 -8.40
CA GLN A 139 5.04 -1.67 -7.19
C GLN A 139 4.46 -2.95 -6.59
N TYR A 140 5.26 -3.67 -5.81
CA TYR A 140 4.81 -4.85 -5.06
C TYR A 140 4.42 -4.50 -3.62
N PHE A 141 5.11 -3.52 -3.04
CA PHE A 141 4.89 -3.10 -1.66
C PHE A 141 4.89 -1.59 -1.54
N GLY A 142 4.29 -1.14 -0.46
CA GLY A 142 4.36 0.25 -0.04
C GLY A 142 3.21 1.11 -0.57
N LEU A 143 2.83 2.06 0.27
CA LEU A 143 1.77 3.05 0.09
C LEU A 143 2.22 4.28 0.88
N GLY A 144 1.48 4.74 1.89
CA GLY A 144 1.83 5.92 2.69
C GLY A 144 2.23 5.62 4.14
N SER A 145 2.07 6.64 4.98
CA SER A 145 2.34 6.57 6.41
C SER A 145 1.43 5.64 7.21
N GLU A 146 0.25 5.32 6.67
CA GLU A 146 -0.72 4.42 7.29
C GLU A 146 -0.18 3.00 7.49
N THR A 147 0.89 2.62 6.78
CA THR A 147 1.48 1.29 6.90
C THR A 147 1.98 0.98 8.32
N ARG A 148 2.25 2.00 9.16
CA ARG A 148 2.67 1.81 10.56
C ARG A 148 1.60 1.10 11.41
N GLY A 149 0.32 1.42 11.20
CA GLY A 149 -0.82 0.84 11.92
C GLY A 149 -1.61 -0.19 11.11
N THR A 150 -1.12 -0.60 9.95
CA THR A 150 -1.84 -1.48 9.01
C THR A 150 -1.19 -2.85 8.92
N ALA A 151 -1.94 -3.90 9.21
CA ALA A 151 -1.43 -5.26 9.15
C ALA A 151 -1.34 -5.76 7.70
N THR A 152 -0.13 -6.05 7.21
CA THR A 152 0.12 -6.51 5.82
C THR A 152 0.68 -7.95 5.74
N TYR A 153 0.45 -8.77 6.77
CA TYR A 153 0.98 -10.13 6.85
C TYR A 153 0.18 -11.11 6.00
N ILE A 154 0.86 -11.89 5.17
CA ILE A 154 0.23 -12.91 4.32
C ILE A 154 0.15 -14.22 5.10
N PRO A 155 -1.04 -14.80 5.36
CA PRO A 155 -1.17 -16.04 6.13
C PRO A 155 -0.55 -17.23 5.39
N HIS A 156 -0.03 -18.23 6.12
CA HIS A 156 0.34 -19.52 5.53
C HIS A 156 -0.92 -20.23 4.98
N PRO A 157 -0.84 -20.96 3.85
CA PRO A 157 0.34 -21.25 3.02
C PRO A 157 0.61 -20.25 1.89
N PHE A 158 -0.03 -19.08 1.92
CA PHE A 158 0.10 -18.10 0.84
C PHE A 158 1.40 -17.29 0.93
N GLY A 159 1.92 -16.79 -0.18
CA GLY A 159 3.08 -15.90 -0.15
C GLY A 159 3.33 -15.20 -1.49
N ILE A 160 4.04 -14.07 -1.46
CA ILE A 160 4.50 -13.42 -2.68
C ILE A 160 5.80 -14.11 -3.11
N GLU A 161 5.76 -14.81 -4.24
CA GLU A 161 6.91 -15.52 -4.79
C GLU A 161 7.92 -14.53 -5.37
N ILE A 162 9.19 -14.71 -5.00
CA ILE A 162 10.31 -13.95 -5.56
C ILE A 162 11.46 -14.89 -5.88
N GLY A 163 12.37 -14.48 -6.75
CA GLY A 163 13.59 -15.22 -7.04
C GLY A 163 13.37 -16.58 -7.73
N ASN A 164 12.21 -16.79 -8.37
CA ASN A 164 11.92 -18.02 -9.12
C ASN A 164 12.88 -18.13 -10.34
N PRO A 165 13.75 -19.15 -10.39
CA PRO A 165 14.70 -19.32 -11.50
C PRO A 165 14.06 -19.48 -12.87
N ASP A 166 12.82 -19.96 -12.94
CA ASP A 166 12.08 -20.16 -14.19
C ASP A 166 11.51 -18.83 -14.75
N GLU A 167 11.35 -17.80 -13.90
CA GLU A 167 10.89 -16.46 -14.32
C GLU A 167 12.03 -15.50 -14.65
N ILE A 168 13.23 -15.72 -14.10
CA ILE A 168 14.38 -14.81 -14.27
C ILE A 168 15.06 -15.11 -15.61
N PRO A 169 15.19 -14.13 -16.52
CA PRO A 169 15.84 -14.34 -17.82
C PRO A 169 17.31 -14.78 -17.69
N ASP A 170 17.76 -15.62 -18.62
CA ASP A 170 19.15 -16.05 -18.70
C ASP A 170 20.11 -14.85 -18.74
N GLY A 171 21.11 -14.87 -17.85
CA GLY A 171 22.10 -13.79 -17.72
C GLY A 171 21.66 -12.60 -16.84
N TYR A 172 20.45 -12.64 -16.28
CA TYR A 172 19.92 -11.62 -15.37
C TYR A 172 19.88 -12.10 -13.91
N GLU A 173 19.85 -11.15 -13.00
CA GLU A 173 19.57 -11.33 -11.58
C GLU A 173 18.40 -10.45 -11.16
N GLU A 174 17.60 -10.94 -10.20
CA GLU A 174 16.52 -10.16 -9.61
C GLU A 174 17.04 -9.21 -8.55
N LYS A 175 16.56 -7.96 -8.64
CA LYS A 175 16.84 -6.87 -7.73
C LYS A 175 15.58 -6.09 -7.40
N TRP A 176 15.72 -5.27 -6.37
CA TRP A 176 14.65 -4.50 -5.78
C TRP A 176 15.10 -3.06 -5.61
N MET A 177 14.21 -2.12 -5.91
CA MET A 177 14.41 -0.71 -5.64
C MET A 177 13.34 -0.21 -4.67
N VAL A 178 13.66 0.84 -3.92
CA VAL A 178 12.69 1.58 -3.12
C VAL A 178 12.68 3.04 -3.54
N ASN A 179 11.49 3.58 -3.78
CA ASN A 179 11.24 5.01 -3.84
C ASN A 179 10.79 5.48 -2.45
N ILE A 180 11.33 6.60 -1.97
CA ILE A 180 10.99 7.19 -0.68
C ILE A 180 10.64 8.66 -0.90
N HIS A 181 9.38 9.01 -0.63
CA HIS A 181 8.87 10.37 -0.66
C HIS A 181 8.55 10.84 0.76
N ALA A 182 9.34 11.78 1.27
CA ALA A 182 9.22 12.33 2.61
C ALA A 182 9.26 13.86 2.61
N ILE A 183 8.38 14.48 3.40
CA ILE A 183 8.22 15.94 3.48
C ILE A 183 8.47 16.39 4.92
N ASP A 184 9.47 17.25 5.14
CA ASP A 184 9.70 17.87 6.45
C ASP A 184 8.71 19.01 6.70
N THR A 185 7.70 18.77 7.53
CA THR A 185 6.62 19.72 7.80
C THR A 185 6.88 20.60 9.03
N ARG A 186 8.08 20.53 9.62
CA ARG A 186 8.44 21.37 10.77
C ARG A 186 8.43 22.84 10.36
N GLY A 187 7.62 23.64 11.04
CA GLY A 187 7.51 25.08 10.77
C GLY A 187 6.74 25.44 9.50
N ALA A 188 6.14 24.48 8.80
CA ALA A 188 5.27 24.74 7.65
C ALA A 188 4.15 25.74 8.00
N GLU A 189 3.83 26.61 7.05
CA GLU A 189 2.72 27.56 7.16
C GLU A 189 1.38 26.84 7.21
N ASP A 190 1.23 25.84 6.34
CA ASP A 190 0.08 24.94 6.28
C ASP A 190 0.58 23.50 6.10
N LYS A 191 0.53 22.71 7.18
CA LYS A 191 1.01 21.32 7.14
C LYS A 191 0.21 20.46 6.18
N MET A 192 -1.13 20.59 6.20
CA MET A 192 -2.03 19.78 5.38
C MET A 192 -1.83 20.11 3.91
N GLY A 193 -1.75 21.40 3.57
CA GLY A 193 -1.44 21.83 2.21
C GLY A 193 -0.06 21.35 1.74
N CYS A 194 0.95 21.30 2.63
CA CYS A 194 2.24 20.69 2.28
C CYS A 194 2.10 19.20 1.98
N THR A 195 1.38 18.44 2.81
CA THR A 195 1.22 16.99 2.63
C THR A 195 0.34 16.62 1.45
N GLU A 196 -0.59 17.49 1.04
CA GLU A 196 -1.38 17.39 -0.19
C GLU A 196 -0.70 18.02 -1.42
N CYS A 197 0.53 18.49 -1.26
CA CYS A 197 1.34 19.05 -2.33
C CYS A 197 0.72 20.24 -3.06
N TRP A 198 0.11 21.19 -2.34
CA TRP A 198 -0.48 22.39 -2.93
C TRP A 198 0.59 23.25 -3.62
N CYS A 199 0.46 23.48 -4.92
CA CYS A 199 1.50 24.11 -5.74
C CYS A 199 1.90 25.51 -5.25
N ASP A 200 0.94 26.29 -4.73
CA ASP A 200 1.18 27.62 -4.17
C ASP A 200 2.09 27.60 -2.93
N LEU A 201 2.08 26.53 -2.14
CA LEU A 201 2.96 26.38 -0.98
C LEU A 201 4.38 25.98 -1.37
N TYR A 202 4.57 25.36 -2.54
CA TYR A 202 5.89 25.01 -3.06
C TYR A 202 6.46 26.07 -4.00
N ASN A 203 5.64 27.05 -4.42
CA ASN A 203 6.01 28.11 -5.35
C ASN A 203 6.58 27.55 -6.67
N VAL A 204 5.90 26.54 -7.21
CA VAL A 204 6.29 25.85 -8.45
C VAL A 204 5.27 26.10 -9.56
N THR A 205 5.77 26.21 -10.78
CA THR A 205 4.95 26.36 -12.01
C THR A 205 5.30 25.33 -13.09
N MET A 206 6.34 24.53 -12.83
CA MET A 206 6.85 23.45 -13.67
C MET A 206 6.94 22.18 -12.84
N ASP A 207 6.70 21.04 -13.48
CA ASP A 207 6.91 19.72 -12.88
C ASP A 207 8.40 19.34 -12.80
N GLU A 208 8.68 18.12 -12.34
CA GLU A 208 10.03 17.59 -12.18
C GLU A 208 10.83 17.47 -13.49
N TYR A 209 10.14 17.39 -14.63
CA TYR A 209 10.74 17.31 -15.96
C TYR A 209 10.95 18.70 -16.58
N GLY A 210 10.53 19.76 -15.89
CA GLY A 210 10.60 21.14 -16.38
C GLY A 210 9.45 21.50 -17.31
N GLU A 211 8.40 20.68 -17.37
CA GLU A 211 7.21 20.96 -18.18
C GLU A 211 6.21 21.82 -17.41
N PRO A 212 5.51 22.77 -18.07
CA PRO A 212 4.51 23.60 -17.41
C PRO A 212 3.38 22.80 -16.81
N LEU A 213 3.01 23.14 -15.57
CA LEU A 213 1.83 22.55 -14.93
C LEU A 213 0.57 22.83 -15.75
N LYS A 214 -0.33 21.85 -15.80
CA LYS A 214 -1.60 21.98 -16.52
C LYS A 214 -2.41 23.16 -15.95
N PRO A 215 -3.09 23.95 -16.80
CA PRO A 215 -3.94 25.03 -16.31
C PRO A 215 -4.97 24.53 -15.30
N GLY A 216 -5.00 25.17 -14.13
CA GLY A 216 -5.92 24.82 -13.04
C GLY A 216 -5.49 23.66 -12.15
N TYR A 217 -4.30 23.09 -12.34
CA TYR A 217 -3.74 22.10 -11.42
C TYR A 217 -3.29 22.78 -10.12
N LYS A 218 -4.00 22.51 -9.01
CA LYS A 218 -3.82 23.20 -7.73
C LYS A 218 -2.83 22.51 -6.79
N GLY A 219 -2.67 21.20 -6.92
CA GLY A 219 -1.83 20.41 -6.03
C GLY A 219 -1.83 18.93 -6.37
N GLY A 220 -0.78 18.25 -5.92
CA GLY A 220 -0.54 16.83 -6.16
C GLY A 220 0.91 16.52 -6.55
N LEU A 221 1.11 15.33 -7.11
CA LEU A 221 2.43 14.74 -7.39
C LEU A 221 3.39 15.65 -8.19
N HIS A 222 2.87 16.52 -9.07
CA HIS A 222 3.71 17.40 -9.88
C HIS A 222 4.25 18.62 -9.12
N CYS A 223 3.84 18.84 -7.87
CA CYS A 223 4.18 20.06 -7.12
C CYS A 223 5.14 19.86 -5.95
N CYS A 224 5.36 18.62 -5.51
CA CYS A 224 6.24 18.26 -4.40
C CYS A 224 7.31 17.24 -4.81
N TYR A 225 8.02 17.49 -5.92
CA TYR A 225 9.13 16.63 -6.33
C TYR A 225 10.41 16.90 -5.53
N ASP A 226 11.46 16.11 -5.78
CA ASP A 226 12.71 16.17 -5.04
C ASP A 226 13.32 17.59 -5.00
N TYR A 227 13.91 17.95 -3.86
CA TYR A 227 14.51 19.27 -3.59
C TYR A 227 13.55 20.47 -3.54
N THR A 228 12.27 20.31 -3.84
CA THR A 228 11.28 21.36 -3.58
C THR A 228 11.17 21.64 -2.08
N ARG A 229 10.57 22.79 -1.74
CA ARG A 229 10.44 23.22 -0.35
C ARG A 229 9.09 23.86 -0.11
N CYS A 230 8.33 23.27 0.81
CA CYS A 230 7.08 23.84 1.27
C CYS A 230 7.32 25.13 2.06
N LYS A 231 6.40 26.08 1.91
CA LYS A 231 6.41 27.37 2.57
C LYS A 231 6.39 27.23 4.08
N LEU A 232 7.28 27.97 4.73
CA LEU A 232 7.39 28.02 6.18
C LEU A 232 6.77 29.30 6.74
N ARG A 233 6.37 29.26 8.01
CA ARG A 233 5.99 30.45 8.76
C ARG A 233 7.16 31.44 8.79
N GLU A 234 6.84 32.72 8.71
CA GLU A 234 7.82 33.80 8.71
C GLU A 234 8.75 33.70 9.94
N GLY A 235 10.06 33.79 9.70
CA GLY A 235 11.09 33.72 10.74
C GLY A 235 11.37 32.32 11.31
N PHE A 236 10.73 31.26 10.82
CA PHE A 236 11.04 29.90 11.26
C PHE A 236 12.36 29.41 10.65
N GLU A 237 13.32 29.12 11.52
CA GLU A 237 14.54 28.40 11.19
C GLU A 237 14.63 27.15 12.07
N GLY A 238 15.10 26.06 11.50
CA GLY A 238 15.30 24.82 12.22
C GLY A 238 16.48 24.03 11.65
N PRO A 239 17.09 23.15 12.47
CA PRO A 239 18.27 22.42 12.06
C PRO A 239 17.93 21.41 10.95
N LYS A 240 18.95 21.10 10.15
CA LYS A 240 18.92 19.89 9.32
C LYS A 240 18.82 18.67 10.23
N ARG A 241 18.13 17.63 9.76
CA ARG A 241 18.14 16.30 10.36
C ARG A 241 18.42 15.26 9.29
N SER A 242 18.97 14.14 9.71
CA SER A 242 19.06 12.95 8.89
C SER A 242 17.93 12.00 9.26
N ILE A 243 17.31 11.39 8.25
CA ILE A 243 16.32 10.33 8.42
C ILE A 243 16.68 9.13 7.53
N TYR A 244 16.06 8.00 7.85
CA TYR A 244 16.19 6.75 7.11
C TYR A 244 14.81 6.10 7.00
N LEU A 245 14.57 5.35 5.92
CA LEU A 245 13.49 4.36 5.92
C LEU A 245 14.04 3.10 6.58
N ARG A 246 13.50 2.74 7.76
CA ARG A 246 13.71 1.44 8.37
C ARG A 246 12.65 0.49 7.88
N TYR A 247 13.05 -0.68 7.42
CA TYR A 247 12.09 -1.68 6.96
C TYR A 247 12.41 -3.09 7.47
N THR A 248 11.34 -3.84 7.73
CA THR A 248 11.38 -5.23 8.18
C THR A 248 10.71 -6.11 7.14
N VAL A 249 11.44 -7.11 6.65
CA VAL A 249 10.92 -8.11 5.71
C VAL A 249 10.85 -9.44 6.43
N LYS A 250 9.74 -10.16 6.26
CA LYS A 250 9.58 -11.54 6.70
C LYS A 250 9.36 -12.45 5.52
N TRP A 251 9.96 -13.63 5.52
CA TRP A 251 9.87 -14.59 4.43
C TRP A 251 10.07 -16.03 4.92
N VAL A 252 9.71 -16.99 4.08
CA VAL A 252 10.05 -18.42 4.24
C VAL A 252 10.78 -18.90 2.99
N ASP A 253 11.58 -19.96 3.12
CA ASP A 253 12.15 -20.59 1.92
C ASP A 253 11.04 -21.16 1.05
N TRP A 254 11.21 -21.09 -0.28
CA TRP A 254 10.19 -21.61 -1.18
C TRP A 254 10.11 -23.13 -1.11
N ASP A 255 8.90 -23.66 -1.00
CA ASP A 255 8.62 -25.08 -1.12
C ASP A 255 7.27 -25.30 -1.82
N SER A 256 7.03 -26.51 -2.34
CA SER A 256 5.85 -26.83 -3.15
C SER A 256 4.51 -26.76 -2.41
N SER A 257 4.50 -26.60 -1.08
CA SER A 257 3.29 -26.38 -0.30
C SER A 257 2.82 -24.92 -0.32
N ILE A 258 3.69 -23.99 -0.71
CA ILE A 258 3.37 -22.56 -0.77
C ILE A 258 2.51 -22.27 -1.99
N VAL A 259 1.47 -21.44 -1.77
CA VAL A 259 0.59 -20.96 -2.84
C VAL A 259 0.95 -19.51 -3.17
N PRO A 260 1.41 -19.19 -4.39
CA PRO A 260 1.73 -17.82 -4.78
C PRO A 260 0.46 -16.95 -4.79
N VAL A 261 0.61 -15.69 -4.38
CA VAL A 261 -0.45 -14.68 -4.53
C VAL A 261 -0.09 -13.66 -5.59
N LYS A 262 -1.10 -13.27 -6.38
CA LYS A 262 -1.06 -12.14 -7.30
C LYS A 262 -1.43 -10.87 -6.56
N ILE A 263 -0.74 -9.78 -6.89
CA ILE A 263 -0.93 -8.46 -6.28
C ILE A 263 -1.65 -7.57 -7.27
N TYR A 264 -2.76 -6.98 -6.86
CA TYR A 264 -3.52 -6.01 -7.66
C TYR A 264 -3.56 -4.68 -6.92
N PHE A 265 -3.15 -3.61 -7.60
CA PHE A 265 -3.46 -2.25 -7.19
C PHE A 265 -4.56 -1.71 -8.11
N LEU A 266 -5.68 -1.31 -7.52
CA LEU A 266 -6.84 -0.73 -8.18
C LEU A 266 -6.92 0.76 -7.84
N ASP A 267 -7.22 1.58 -8.83
CA ASP A 267 -7.28 3.03 -8.70
C ASP A 267 -8.72 3.52 -8.95
N VAL A 268 -9.27 4.29 -8.01
CA VAL A 268 -10.61 4.90 -8.15
C VAL A 268 -10.68 5.92 -9.30
N THR A 269 -9.53 6.39 -9.79
CA THR A 269 -9.43 7.31 -10.92
C THR A 269 -9.30 6.60 -12.26
N ASP A 270 -9.19 5.27 -12.28
CA ASP A 270 -9.12 4.49 -13.50
C ASP A 270 -10.30 4.79 -14.43
N THR A 271 -9.97 4.89 -15.72
CA THR A 271 -10.94 5.02 -16.80
C THR A 271 -10.53 4.08 -17.92
N LEU A 272 -11.46 3.20 -18.31
CA LEU A 272 -11.26 2.29 -19.41
C LEU A 272 -11.53 3.00 -20.74
N LYS A 273 -10.53 3.01 -21.61
CA LYS A 273 -10.66 3.37 -23.03
C LYS A 273 -10.52 2.11 -23.87
N ILE A 274 -11.48 1.87 -24.76
CA ILE A 274 -11.39 0.79 -25.74
C ILE A 274 -10.86 1.41 -27.02
N SER A 275 -9.70 0.96 -27.49
CA SER A 275 -9.16 1.35 -28.80
C SER A 275 -9.19 0.17 -29.75
N ASP A 276 -9.53 0.43 -31.01
CA ASP A 276 -9.44 -0.56 -32.08
C ASP A 276 -8.03 -0.51 -32.67
N ASP A 277 -7.17 -1.45 -32.25
CA ASP A 277 -5.86 -1.62 -32.86
C ASP A 277 -5.93 -2.65 -34.00
N SER A 278 -4.91 -2.63 -34.88
CA SER A 278 -4.75 -3.60 -35.97
C SER A 278 -4.71 -5.08 -35.53
N LYS A 279 -4.61 -5.34 -34.22
CA LYS A 279 -4.62 -6.67 -33.59
C LYS A 279 -5.93 -7.02 -32.86
N GLY A 280 -6.94 -6.16 -32.93
CA GLY A 280 -8.21 -6.27 -32.20
C GLY A 280 -8.38 -5.16 -31.15
N PRO A 281 -9.53 -5.13 -30.45
CA PRO A 281 -9.79 -4.14 -29.41
C PRO A 281 -8.79 -4.28 -28.25
N SER A 282 -8.08 -3.21 -27.91
CA SER A 282 -7.19 -3.08 -26.76
C SER A 282 -7.90 -2.34 -25.61
N LEU A 283 -7.80 -2.91 -24.40
CA LEU A 283 -8.32 -2.31 -23.17
C LEU A 283 -7.25 -1.42 -22.56
N ASN A 284 -7.44 -0.11 -22.64
CA ASN A 284 -6.51 0.88 -22.13
C ASN A 284 -7.01 1.50 -20.83
N HIS A 285 -6.41 1.07 -19.72
CA HIS A 285 -6.68 1.59 -18.39
C HIS A 285 -5.83 2.83 -18.12
N ASN A 286 -6.50 3.95 -17.85
CA ASN A 286 -5.88 5.23 -17.57
C ASN A 286 -6.07 5.59 -16.09
N CYS A 287 -5.22 5.00 -15.25
CA CYS A 287 -5.10 5.33 -13.82
C CYS A 287 -4.39 6.69 -13.67
N LYS A 288 -5.04 7.64 -12.98
CA LYS A 288 -4.49 9.00 -12.79
C LYS A 288 -3.79 9.18 -11.45
N LEU A 289 -3.80 8.17 -10.57
CA LEU A 289 -3.27 8.17 -9.19
C LEU A 289 -4.03 9.08 -8.22
N GLU A 290 -4.24 10.33 -8.61
CA GLU A 290 -4.77 11.39 -7.74
C GLU A 290 -5.97 12.11 -8.35
N TYR A 291 -6.79 12.71 -7.49
CA TYR A 291 -7.92 13.56 -7.89
C TYR A 291 -8.16 14.69 -6.88
N GLU A 292 -8.99 15.66 -7.27
CA GLU A 292 -9.45 16.75 -6.40
C GLU A 292 -10.79 16.39 -5.76
N VAL A 293 -10.97 16.80 -4.50
CA VAL A 293 -12.27 16.79 -3.81
C VAL A 293 -12.68 18.23 -3.57
N ASP A 294 -13.79 18.64 -4.17
CA ASP A 294 -14.33 19.99 -3.99
C ASP A 294 -15.02 20.14 -2.63
N SER A 295 -14.94 21.33 -2.03
CA SER A 295 -15.64 21.63 -0.78
C SER A 295 -17.16 21.67 -0.99
N CYS A 296 -17.91 21.06 -0.06
CA CYS A 296 -19.37 21.13 -0.05
C CYS A 296 -19.87 22.56 0.21
N SER A 297 -20.99 22.93 -0.41
CA SER A 297 -21.63 24.23 -0.15
C SER A 297 -22.43 24.21 1.15
N THR A 298 -22.42 25.31 1.91
CA THR A 298 -23.08 25.45 3.23
C THR A 298 -24.58 25.15 3.22
N GLY A 299 -25.25 25.23 2.06
CA GLY A 299 -26.67 24.88 1.88
C GLY A 299 -26.97 23.38 1.79
N ASN A 300 -25.96 22.53 1.61
CA ASN A 300 -26.09 21.06 1.45
C ASN A 300 -25.75 20.27 2.72
N MET A 301 -25.60 20.94 3.88
CA MET A 301 -25.38 20.28 5.18
C MET A 301 -26.52 19.32 5.61
N ASN A 302 -27.66 19.32 4.91
CA ASN A 302 -28.86 18.55 5.27
C ASN A 302 -29.08 17.27 4.42
N GLY A 303 -28.22 16.93 3.45
CA GLY A 303 -28.45 15.81 2.53
C GLY A 303 -27.55 14.58 2.74
N ASN A 304 -26.22 14.76 2.61
CA ASN A 304 -25.21 13.67 2.58
C ASN A 304 -24.03 13.88 3.54
N GLY A 305 -24.09 14.86 4.46
CA GLY A 305 -23.03 15.07 5.46
C GLY A 305 -21.66 15.52 4.91
N CYS A 306 -21.61 16.19 3.75
CA CYS A 306 -20.38 16.63 3.07
C CYS A 306 -19.40 15.46 2.82
N ILE A 307 -19.87 14.45 2.09
CA ILE A 307 -19.09 13.31 1.64
C ILE A 307 -19.00 13.37 0.11
N ASP A 308 -17.78 13.37 -0.42
CA ASP A 308 -17.49 13.11 -1.83
C ASP A 308 -17.32 11.61 -2.07
N VAL A 309 -17.99 11.10 -3.11
CA VAL A 309 -17.99 9.67 -3.45
C VAL A 309 -17.49 9.52 -4.86
N LYS A 310 -16.36 8.82 -5.02
CA LYS A 310 -15.80 8.48 -6.32
C LYS A 310 -15.83 6.98 -6.52
N ARG A 311 -16.21 6.54 -7.72
CA ARG A 311 -16.23 5.12 -8.11
C ARG A 311 -15.47 4.86 -9.39
N SER A 312 -14.85 3.70 -9.47
CA SER A 312 -14.36 3.08 -10.72
C SER A 312 -14.79 1.62 -10.79
N THR A 313 -14.79 1.07 -12.00
CA THR A 313 -15.14 -0.34 -12.25
C THR A 313 -14.05 -0.98 -13.09
N VAL A 314 -13.62 -2.18 -12.69
CA VAL A 314 -12.53 -2.91 -13.34
C VAL A 314 -12.96 -4.34 -13.60
N ALA A 315 -12.71 -4.85 -14.82
CA ALA A 315 -12.84 -6.27 -15.11
C ALA A 315 -11.56 -6.98 -14.68
N MET A 316 -11.66 -7.90 -13.72
CA MET A 316 -10.51 -8.65 -13.21
C MET A 316 -10.04 -9.67 -14.25
N GLN A 317 -8.84 -9.45 -14.82
CA GLN A 317 -8.31 -10.31 -15.90
C GLN A 317 -8.11 -11.77 -15.46
N SER A 318 -7.66 -11.96 -14.23
CA SER A 318 -7.56 -13.27 -13.58
C SER A 318 -8.19 -13.14 -12.19
N GLY A 319 -9.19 -13.98 -11.94
CA GLY A 319 -9.84 -14.11 -10.66
C GLY A 319 -9.06 -15.02 -9.72
N GLY A 320 -9.68 -15.33 -8.58
CA GLY A 320 -9.13 -16.21 -7.56
C GLY A 320 -9.75 -15.93 -6.21
N TYR A 321 -9.15 -16.51 -5.18
CA TYR A 321 -9.55 -16.37 -3.79
C TYR A 321 -8.85 -15.16 -3.17
N VAL A 322 -9.63 -14.25 -2.60
CA VAL A 322 -9.08 -13.11 -1.87
C VAL A 322 -8.40 -13.63 -0.61
N ILE A 323 -7.12 -13.31 -0.44
CA ILE A 323 -6.33 -13.66 0.74
C ILE A 323 -6.18 -12.46 1.66
N TYR A 324 -6.08 -11.28 1.05
CA TYR A 324 -5.88 -10.03 1.76
C TYR A 324 -6.43 -8.86 0.94
N GLY A 325 -6.96 -7.84 1.61
CA GLY A 325 -7.32 -6.57 1.00
C GLY A 325 -7.13 -5.39 1.94
N GLY A 326 -6.73 -4.24 1.39
CA GLY A 326 -6.60 -2.99 2.11
C GLY A 326 -6.69 -1.79 1.18
N GLY A 327 -6.84 -0.60 1.75
CA GLY A 327 -6.92 0.66 1.03
C GLY A 327 -5.79 1.62 1.39
N HIS A 328 -5.64 2.65 0.56
CA HIS A 328 -4.79 3.81 0.78
C HIS A 328 -5.60 5.07 0.46
N GLN A 329 -5.67 5.96 1.43
CA GLN A 329 -6.27 7.29 1.32
C GLN A 329 -5.34 8.31 1.98
N HIS A 330 -5.41 9.54 1.51
CA HIS A 330 -4.82 10.71 2.16
C HIS A 330 -5.80 11.28 3.20
N SER A 331 -5.32 12.27 3.96
CA SER A 331 -6.13 13.01 4.93
C SER A 331 -7.46 13.48 4.33
N GLY A 332 -8.54 13.30 5.09
CA GLY A 332 -9.90 13.50 4.61
C GLY A 332 -10.58 12.22 4.12
N GLY A 333 -9.84 11.13 3.92
CA GLY A 333 -10.41 9.81 3.60
C GLY A 333 -11.35 9.30 4.70
N ILE A 334 -12.47 8.70 4.30
CA ILE A 334 -13.51 8.16 5.19
C ILE A 334 -13.60 6.63 5.07
N ALA A 335 -13.60 6.10 3.85
CA ALA A 335 -13.64 4.67 3.59
C ALA A 335 -13.31 4.37 2.13
N LEU A 336 -12.72 3.19 1.91
CA LEU A 336 -12.65 2.53 0.61
C LEU A 336 -13.42 1.21 0.69
N THR A 337 -14.27 0.93 -0.29
CA THR A 337 -14.93 -0.38 -0.38
C THR A 337 -14.86 -0.96 -1.78
N LEU A 338 -14.47 -2.23 -1.85
CA LEU A 338 -14.46 -3.02 -3.07
C LEU A 338 -15.69 -3.91 -3.10
N TYR A 339 -16.47 -3.82 -4.17
CA TYR A 339 -17.69 -4.58 -4.40
C TYR A 339 -17.52 -5.56 -5.56
N GLY A 340 -18.16 -6.72 -5.45
CA GLY A 340 -18.34 -7.65 -6.56
C GLY A 340 -19.44 -7.19 -7.51
N GLN A 341 -19.54 -7.83 -8.66
CA GLN A 341 -20.50 -7.46 -9.71
C GLN A 341 -21.97 -7.58 -9.25
N ASP A 342 -22.22 -8.48 -8.30
CA ASP A 342 -23.52 -8.72 -7.68
C ASP A 342 -23.83 -7.76 -6.50
N GLY A 343 -22.94 -6.80 -6.24
CA GLY A 343 -23.06 -5.83 -5.15
C GLY A 343 -22.60 -6.34 -3.80
N ARG A 344 -22.06 -7.58 -3.69
CA ARG A 344 -21.48 -8.07 -2.43
C ARG A 344 -20.27 -7.24 -2.05
N VAL A 345 -20.06 -7.02 -0.76
CA VAL A 345 -18.82 -6.41 -0.26
C VAL A 345 -17.72 -7.47 -0.31
N ILE A 346 -16.66 -7.21 -1.08
CA ILE A 346 -15.45 -8.03 -1.10
C ILE A 346 -14.56 -7.65 0.08
N CYS A 347 -14.31 -6.36 0.26
CA CYS A 347 -13.55 -5.82 1.37
C CYS A 347 -13.84 -4.33 1.57
N SER A 348 -13.92 -3.89 2.82
CA SER A 348 -13.95 -2.48 3.21
C SER A 348 -12.71 -2.15 4.03
N SER A 349 -12.05 -1.05 3.68
CA SER A 349 -10.86 -0.52 4.34
C SER A 349 -11.15 0.90 4.84
N ILE A 350 -11.01 1.10 6.14
CA ILE A 350 -11.40 2.33 6.85
C ILE A 350 -10.15 2.94 7.50
N PRO A 351 -9.84 4.22 7.24
CA PRO A 351 -8.72 4.90 7.87
C PRO A 351 -8.93 5.06 9.37
N SER A 352 -7.84 4.89 10.12
CA SER A 352 -7.72 5.20 11.53
C SER A 352 -6.89 6.47 11.68
N TYR A 353 -7.46 7.47 12.33
CA TYR A 353 -6.80 8.74 12.61
C TYR A 353 -6.23 8.74 14.02
N GLY A 354 -5.05 9.33 14.19
CA GLY A 354 -4.43 9.51 15.50
C GLY A 354 -5.14 10.58 16.33
N ASN A 355 -4.80 10.64 17.62
CA ASN A 355 -5.36 11.62 18.57
C ASN A 355 -4.32 12.18 19.56
N GLY A 356 -3.04 12.02 19.25
CA GLY A 356 -1.92 12.40 20.09
C GLY A 356 -0.76 12.99 19.28
N THR A 357 0.43 12.96 19.86
CA THR A 357 1.65 13.51 19.23
C THR A 357 2.75 12.46 19.06
N GLU A 358 2.57 11.28 19.64
CA GLU A 358 3.50 10.16 19.54
C GLU A 358 3.54 9.62 18.09
N ALA A 359 4.70 9.11 17.67
CA ALA A 359 4.81 8.46 16.37
C ALA A 359 3.85 7.25 16.27
N GLY A 360 2.91 7.30 15.33
CA GLY A 360 1.89 6.28 15.09
C GLY A 360 0.55 6.56 15.75
N ASN A 361 0.39 7.73 16.36
CA ASN A 361 -0.87 8.21 16.90
C ASN A 361 -1.03 9.72 16.70
N GLU A 362 -0.49 10.27 15.61
CA GLU A 362 -0.50 11.71 15.33
C GLU A 362 -1.90 12.22 15.00
N GLU A 363 -2.37 13.21 15.76
CA GLU A 363 -3.67 13.87 15.57
C GLU A 363 -3.83 14.41 14.15
N ASP A 364 -5.00 14.15 13.55
CA ASP A 364 -5.37 14.52 12.17
C ASP A 364 -4.58 13.82 11.04
N TYR A 365 -3.69 12.87 11.36
CA TYR A 365 -3.04 12.02 10.37
C TYR A 365 -3.69 10.64 10.32
N ILE A 366 -3.74 10.05 9.12
CA ILE A 366 -4.03 8.64 8.97
C ILE A 366 -2.80 7.85 9.43
N VAL A 367 -2.98 7.10 10.52
CA VAL A 367 -1.93 6.29 11.14
C VAL A 367 -2.11 4.80 10.89
N GLY A 368 -3.24 4.41 10.28
CA GLY A 368 -3.57 3.03 9.96
C GLY A 368 -4.78 2.93 9.05
N MET A 369 -4.98 1.75 8.47
CA MET A 369 -6.16 1.38 7.68
C MET A 369 -6.64 0.00 8.14
N SER A 370 -7.96 -0.21 8.18
CA SER A 370 -8.49 -1.56 8.40
C SER A 370 -8.23 -2.45 7.18
N THR A 371 -8.04 -3.75 7.41
CA THR A 371 -7.69 -4.72 6.37
C THR A 371 -8.62 -5.92 6.44
N CYS A 372 -8.83 -6.59 5.31
CA CYS A 372 -9.62 -7.80 5.23
C CYS A 372 -8.75 -9.04 5.11
N TYR A 373 -9.03 -10.01 5.97
CA TYR A 373 -8.48 -11.37 5.92
C TYR A 373 -9.65 -12.35 5.87
N PRO A 374 -10.31 -12.50 4.71
CA PRO A 374 -11.40 -13.45 4.60
C PRO A 374 -10.90 -14.87 4.87
N GLN A 375 -11.79 -15.74 5.36
CA GLN A 375 -11.45 -17.15 5.51
C GLN A 375 -11.06 -17.72 4.14
N PRO A 376 -9.93 -18.44 4.00
CA PRO A 376 -9.51 -18.99 2.72
C PRO A 376 -10.64 -19.77 2.04
N GLY A 377 -10.94 -19.43 0.79
CA GLY A 377 -12.04 -20.03 0.03
C GLY A 377 -13.40 -19.35 0.13
N SER A 378 -13.61 -18.45 1.11
CA SER A 378 -14.91 -17.81 1.36
C SER A 378 -15.26 -16.66 0.42
N VAL A 379 -14.25 -15.95 -0.08
CA VAL A 379 -14.42 -14.81 -1.00
C VAL A 379 -13.64 -15.11 -2.27
N LYS A 380 -14.37 -15.33 -3.36
CA LYS A 380 -13.82 -15.58 -4.70
C LYS A 380 -14.19 -14.45 -5.63
N ILE A 381 -13.24 -14.02 -6.45
CA ILE A 381 -13.48 -13.18 -7.63
C ILE A 381 -13.36 -14.12 -8.83
N ILE A 382 -14.33 -14.13 -9.74
CA ILE A 382 -14.25 -14.98 -10.94
C ILE A 382 -13.53 -14.26 -12.08
N ASP A 383 -13.00 -15.02 -13.03
CA ASP A 383 -12.35 -14.45 -14.21
C ASP A 383 -13.32 -13.54 -14.97
N GLY A 384 -12.87 -12.33 -15.28
CA GLY A 384 -13.69 -11.31 -15.95
C GLY A 384 -14.77 -10.67 -15.07
N GLU A 385 -14.85 -10.99 -13.77
CA GLU A 385 -15.79 -10.32 -12.86
C GLU A 385 -15.51 -8.82 -12.82
N ILE A 386 -16.58 -8.03 -12.95
CA ILE A 386 -16.49 -6.58 -12.81
C ILE A 386 -16.54 -6.24 -11.33
N VAL A 387 -15.43 -5.75 -10.78
CA VAL A 387 -15.37 -5.22 -9.42
C VAL A 387 -15.55 -3.70 -9.44
N THR A 388 -16.22 -3.16 -8.43
CA THR A 388 -16.41 -1.71 -8.27
C THR A 388 -15.63 -1.24 -7.06
N LEU A 389 -14.70 -0.31 -7.26
CA LEU A 389 -14.02 0.39 -6.18
C LEU A 389 -14.74 1.70 -5.89
N GLU A 390 -15.10 1.92 -4.62
CA GLU A 390 -15.64 3.17 -4.12
C GLU A 390 -14.68 3.81 -3.11
N SER A 391 -14.40 5.09 -3.29
CA SER A 391 -13.64 5.93 -2.37
C SER A 391 -14.54 7.04 -1.83
N ASN A 392 -14.61 7.14 -0.50
CA ASN A 392 -15.36 8.17 0.21
C ASN A 392 -14.37 9.13 0.90
N TYR A 393 -14.55 10.43 0.67
CA TYR A 393 -13.77 11.50 1.30
C TYR A 393 -14.68 12.53 1.95
N SER A 394 -14.20 13.19 3.00
CA SER A 394 -14.84 14.38 3.53
C SER A 394 -14.66 15.52 2.52
N SER A 395 -15.77 16.12 2.11
CA SER A 395 -15.78 17.37 1.37
C SER A 395 -16.09 18.57 2.28
N SER A 396 -15.92 18.44 3.60
CA SER A 396 -16.08 19.56 4.53
C SER A 396 -15.10 20.71 4.26
N ARG A 397 -13.98 20.38 3.62
CA ARG A 397 -13.03 21.29 3.00
C ARG A 397 -12.62 20.71 1.63
N ALA A 398 -12.00 21.55 0.80
CA ALA A 398 -11.42 21.06 -0.44
C ALA A 398 -10.12 20.30 -0.16
N HIS A 399 -9.83 19.29 -0.97
CA HIS A 399 -8.58 18.53 -0.95
C HIS A 399 -8.01 18.42 -2.36
N THR A 400 -6.69 18.43 -2.49
CA THR A 400 -6.00 18.21 -3.78
C THR A 400 -5.06 17.02 -3.67
N GLY A 401 -4.78 16.37 -4.81
CA GLY A 401 -3.81 15.28 -4.83
C GLY A 401 -4.22 14.09 -3.95
N VAL A 402 -5.51 13.87 -3.70
CA VAL A 402 -5.98 12.75 -2.86
C VAL A 402 -5.99 11.45 -3.66
N MET A 403 -5.75 10.33 -2.99
CA MET A 403 -5.71 9.01 -3.59
C MET A 403 -6.88 8.13 -3.13
N GLY A 404 -7.31 7.21 -3.98
CA GLY A 404 -8.25 6.16 -3.62
C GLY A 404 -7.78 4.85 -4.21
N ILE A 405 -6.73 4.29 -3.60
CA ILE A 405 -6.06 3.10 -4.12
C ILE A 405 -6.44 1.90 -3.25
N PHE A 406 -6.75 0.77 -3.88
CA PHE A 406 -7.07 -0.48 -3.20
C PHE A 406 -6.08 -1.56 -3.60
N TYR A 407 -5.46 -2.20 -2.63
CA TYR A 407 -4.50 -3.27 -2.87
C TYR A 407 -5.08 -4.61 -2.39
N LEU A 408 -5.02 -5.60 -3.26
CA LEU A 408 -5.68 -6.89 -3.11
C LEU A 408 -4.69 -8.01 -3.43
N PHE A 409 -4.61 -9.01 -2.56
CA PHE A 409 -3.86 -10.23 -2.82
C PHE A 409 -4.81 -11.38 -3.12
N VAL A 410 -4.58 -12.02 -4.26
CA VAL A 410 -5.46 -13.06 -4.79
C VAL A 410 -4.64 -14.32 -5.07
N ALA A 411 -5.08 -15.45 -4.55
CA ALA A 411 -4.54 -16.76 -4.91
C ALA A 411 -5.46 -17.40 -5.96
N GLU A 412 -4.91 -17.80 -7.11
CA GLU A 412 -5.72 -18.40 -8.18
C GLU A 412 -6.30 -19.76 -7.76
N GLU A 413 -5.54 -20.50 -6.97
CA GLU A 413 -5.90 -21.81 -6.42
C GLU A 413 -5.86 -21.80 -4.89
N LEU A 414 -6.59 -22.74 -4.29
CA LEU A 414 -6.45 -23.05 -2.87
C LEU A 414 -5.45 -24.19 -2.70
N PRO A 415 -4.82 -24.32 -1.52
CA PRO A 415 -3.96 -25.44 -1.22
C PRO A 415 -4.73 -26.75 -1.43
N GLN A 416 -4.14 -27.72 -2.14
CA GLN A 416 -4.72 -29.05 -2.23
C GLN A 416 -4.91 -29.58 -0.80
N GLN A 417 -6.14 -29.97 -0.44
CA GLN A 417 -6.34 -30.73 0.79
C GLN A 417 -5.53 -32.02 0.65
N GLN A 418 -4.41 -32.11 1.38
CA GLN A 418 -3.74 -33.38 1.59
C GLN A 418 -4.71 -34.25 2.38
N HIS A 419 -5.48 -35.07 1.65
CA HIS A 419 -6.17 -36.21 2.23
C HIS A 419 -5.08 -37.15 2.76
N PHE A 420 -4.82 -37.09 4.07
CA PHE A 420 -4.08 -38.12 4.79
C PHE A 420 -4.95 -39.36 5.01
#